data_AF-A0ABD6A449-F1
#
_entry.id   AF-A0ABD6A449-F1
#
_cell.length_a   1.000
_cell.length_b   1.000
_cell.length_c   1.000
_cell.angle_alpha   90.00
_cell.angle_beta   90.00
_cell.angle_gamma   90.00
#
_symmetry.space_group_name_H-M   'P 1'
#
loop_
_entity.id
_entity.type
_entity.pdbx_description
1 polymer ?
#
loop_
_entity_poly.entity_id
_entity_poly.type
_entity_poly.pdbx_seq_one_letter_code
_entity_poly.pdbx_strand_id
1 'polypeptide(L)'
;MGQIDLKQPTVTFDLSLRAGGEPSVINGVTGAFTALSGPYYGVEGEAVDAVDREFEDLCGARLGRTGIRERFGNTNPIIVTSPDELANFVTVPNTGALPKASRGASGGSPDARSPLTATDEELLAKFDTGMCIGEAETATPDRPNIPISLTAEQLTHHVLRASTTGSGKTTAMVNDGLSAYEELNGPIFIFDKKGGSMATEYKRAHFRRFGDLDEVIHLPVPGPNGELPAFPFFDIRPQVAAGMSREAAVQEKVDRYNELLEYVLGEEQHNQAFVAQEILSNLIVALFDPVYGDEAFAISDLLGAATRMQTEQVIPDVSDPELHATLRRHFSGDERRFATSIDAVLNRITKLKERDFIWRMLNFVPEWDDDTRQYADEQMLLDLDRLLDSSKVILVDTGEFRPASSNVFTVLMLDYLWSWVRLRERWNRGVPAPDEGYCVNLIIDEAAPIMQASLVRDEMIPDAREFALAFELIVHFPNR
;
A
#
# COMPACT_ATOMS: atom_id res chain seq x y z
N MET A 1 52.42 -21.77 14.96
CA MET A 1 51.21 -22.60 14.87
C MET A 1 50.01 -21.68 14.81
N GLY A 2 49.58 -21.31 13.60
CA GLY A 2 48.32 -20.63 13.33
C GLY A 2 47.60 -21.51 12.32
N GLN A 3 46.43 -22.01 12.70
CA GLN A 3 45.71 -23.11 12.06
C GLN A 3 45.33 -22.82 10.62
N ILE A 4 45.81 -23.71 9.74
CA ILE A 4 45.24 -24.05 8.44
C ILE A 4 43.91 -24.76 8.74
N ASP A 5 42.78 -24.05 8.85
CA ASP A 5 41.47 -24.72 9.04
C ASP A 5 40.25 -23.84 8.70
N LEU A 6 40.29 -23.19 7.53
CA LEU A 6 39.08 -22.64 6.88
C LEU A 6 38.96 -23.05 5.41
N LYS A 7 39.46 -24.24 5.03
CA LYS A 7 39.07 -24.85 3.75
C LYS A 7 37.68 -25.47 3.95
N GLN A 8 36.63 -24.78 3.53
CA GLN A 8 35.35 -25.45 3.30
C GLN A 8 35.53 -26.44 2.15
N PRO A 9 35.37 -27.76 2.36
CA PRO A 9 35.69 -28.78 1.36
C PRO A 9 34.75 -28.77 0.14
N THR A 10 33.65 -28.01 0.19
CA THR A 10 32.73 -27.80 -0.93
C THR A 10 33.18 -26.76 -1.94
N VAL A 11 34.21 -25.95 -1.65
CA VAL A 11 34.56 -24.77 -2.47
C VAL A 11 36.06 -24.59 -2.72
N THR A 12 36.90 -25.49 -2.20
CA THR A 12 38.35 -25.42 -2.42
C THR A 12 38.80 -26.58 -3.30
N PHE A 13 39.28 -26.28 -4.50
CA PHE A 13 39.89 -27.24 -5.42
C PHE A 13 41.33 -26.81 -5.70
N ASP A 14 42.26 -27.76 -5.64
CA ASP A 14 43.65 -27.55 -6.03
C ASP A 14 43.78 -28.08 -7.48
N LEU A 15 44.05 -27.17 -8.42
CA LEU A 15 44.33 -27.51 -9.82
C LEU A 15 45.84 -27.50 -10.02
N SER A 16 46.41 -28.61 -10.51
CA SER A 16 47.84 -28.69 -10.83
C SER A 16 48.01 -28.79 -12.34
N LEU A 17 48.74 -27.85 -12.94
CA LEU A 17 49.17 -27.90 -14.33
C LEU A 17 50.62 -28.33 -14.38
N ARG A 18 50.91 -29.40 -15.13
CA ARG A 18 52.27 -29.94 -15.30
C ARG A 18 52.68 -29.75 -16.75
N ALA A 19 53.87 -29.22 -16.98
CA ALA A 19 54.43 -29.02 -18.31
C ALA A 19 55.88 -29.55 -18.32
N GLY A 20 56.28 -30.16 -19.43
CA GLY A 20 57.64 -30.66 -19.61
C GLY A 20 58.18 -30.25 -20.98
N GLY A 21 59.46 -29.87 -21.03
CA GLY A 21 60.08 -29.31 -22.21
C GLY A 21 61.47 -28.75 -21.91
N GLU A 22 62.02 -27.96 -22.84
CA GLU A 22 63.33 -27.36 -22.67
C GLU A 22 63.35 -26.42 -21.43
N PRO A 23 64.39 -26.47 -20.57
CA PRO A 23 64.43 -25.70 -19.33
C PRO A 23 64.23 -24.19 -19.51
N SER A 24 64.70 -23.63 -20.63
CA SER A 24 64.52 -22.21 -20.99
C SER A 24 63.04 -21.84 -21.18
N VAL A 25 62.25 -22.74 -21.78
CA VAL A 25 60.81 -22.57 -22.02
C VAL A 25 60.02 -22.79 -20.73
N ILE A 26 60.35 -23.82 -19.95
CA ILE A 26 59.66 -24.12 -18.69
C ILE A 26 59.83 -22.99 -17.68
N ASN A 27 61.04 -22.44 -17.55
CA ASN A 27 61.30 -21.29 -16.69
C ASN A 27 60.57 -20.01 -17.14
N GLY A 28 60.22 -19.88 -18.42
CA GLY A 28 59.39 -18.77 -18.91
C GLY A 28 57.91 -18.91 -18.53
N VAL A 29 57.42 -20.14 -18.41
CA VAL A 29 56.00 -20.44 -18.12
C VAL A 29 55.67 -20.36 -16.63
N THR A 30 56.63 -20.60 -15.72
CA THR A 30 56.41 -20.58 -14.26
C THR A 30 55.85 -19.25 -13.75
N GLY A 31 56.22 -18.12 -14.36
CA GLY A 31 55.70 -16.79 -14.02
C GLY A 31 54.51 -16.33 -14.89
N ALA A 32 54.19 -17.04 -15.97
CA ALA A 32 53.23 -16.57 -16.98
C ALA A 32 51.79 -16.46 -16.43
N PHE A 33 51.45 -17.31 -15.46
CA PHE A 33 50.10 -17.37 -14.89
C PHE A 33 49.99 -16.69 -13.53
N THR A 34 51.09 -16.19 -12.96
CA THR A 34 51.06 -15.48 -11.67
C THR A 34 50.15 -14.26 -11.70
N ALA A 35 50.08 -13.57 -12.84
CA ALA A 35 49.17 -12.43 -13.07
C ALA A 35 47.67 -12.79 -13.03
N LEU A 36 47.33 -14.08 -13.09
CA LEU A 36 45.95 -14.58 -12.96
C LEU A 36 45.57 -14.91 -11.52
N SER A 37 46.50 -14.75 -10.56
CA SER A 37 46.22 -14.90 -9.13
C SER A 37 45.17 -13.89 -8.69
N GLY A 38 44.26 -14.30 -7.82
CA GLY A 38 43.16 -13.48 -7.33
C GLY A 38 43.24 -13.25 -5.81
N PRO A 39 42.33 -12.43 -5.26
CA PRO A 39 42.28 -12.18 -3.81
C PRO A 39 41.99 -13.41 -2.95
N TYR A 40 41.55 -14.52 -3.55
CA TYR A 40 41.15 -15.75 -2.85
C TYR A 40 41.90 -17.01 -3.31
N TYR A 41 42.81 -16.92 -4.29
CA TYR A 41 43.66 -18.03 -4.75
C TYR A 41 44.97 -17.51 -5.36
N GLY A 42 46.06 -18.26 -5.17
CA GLY A 42 47.37 -17.96 -5.76
C GLY A 42 47.74 -18.99 -6.82
N VAL A 43 48.34 -18.54 -7.92
CA VAL A 43 48.96 -19.42 -8.92
C VAL A 43 50.47 -19.24 -8.83
N GLU A 44 51.13 -20.24 -8.25
CA GLU A 44 52.59 -20.30 -8.15
C GLU A 44 53.11 -21.40 -9.08
N GLY A 45 54.09 -21.06 -9.91
CA GLY A 45 54.80 -22.01 -10.75
C GLY A 45 56.17 -22.32 -10.18
N GLU A 46 56.46 -23.60 -10.02
CA GLU A 46 57.78 -24.10 -9.62
C GLU A 46 58.36 -24.92 -10.77
N ALA A 47 59.58 -24.58 -11.20
CA ALA A 47 60.34 -25.41 -12.14
C ALA A 47 61.08 -26.48 -11.33
N VAL A 48 60.85 -27.75 -11.68
CA VAL A 48 61.48 -28.89 -11.01
C VAL A 48 62.47 -29.53 -12.00
N ASP A 49 63.73 -29.68 -11.60
CA ASP A 49 64.76 -30.28 -12.45
C ASP A 49 64.70 -31.82 -12.40
N ALA A 50 64.56 -32.43 -13.58
CA ALA A 50 64.65 -33.85 -13.90
C ALA A 50 63.78 -34.80 -13.04
N VAL A 51 62.53 -34.98 -13.46
CA VAL A 51 61.65 -36.05 -12.97
C VAL A 51 61.36 -37.02 -14.10
N ASP A 52 62.35 -37.82 -14.50
CA ASP A 52 62.27 -38.72 -15.67
C ASP A 52 60.97 -39.55 -15.69
N ARG A 53 60.55 -40.05 -14.52
CA ARG A 53 59.34 -40.88 -14.39
C ARG A 53 58.04 -40.09 -14.54
N GLU A 54 57.94 -38.88 -13.98
CA GLU A 54 56.72 -38.07 -14.12
C GLU A 54 56.60 -37.45 -15.52
N PHE A 55 57.72 -37.12 -16.15
CA PHE A 55 57.74 -36.67 -17.55
C PHE A 55 57.35 -37.82 -18.50
N GLU A 56 57.87 -39.03 -18.28
CA GLU A 56 57.45 -40.23 -19.02
C GLU A 56 55.95 -40.54 -18.80
N ASP A 57 55.45 -40.45 -17.57
CA ASP A 57 54.02 -40.66 -17.26
C ASP A 57 53.13 -39.61 -17.94
N LEU A 58 53.60 -38.35 -18.03
CA LEU A 58 52.89 -37.26 -18.69
C LEU A 58 52.90 -37.41 -20.22
N CYS A 59 54.02 -37.82 -20.81
CA CYS A 59 54.12 -38.15 -22.24
C CYS A 59 53.37 -39.45 -22.60
N GLY A 60 53.21 -40.37 -21.64
CA GLY A 60 52.50 -41.63 -21.77
C GLY A 60 50.99 -41.53 -21.54
N ALA A 61 50.50 -40.42 -21.00
CA ALA A 61 49.09 -40.20 -20.70
C ALA A 61 48.24 -40.19 -21.99
N ARG A 62 47.20 -41.02 -22.04
CA ARG A 62 46.27 -41.14 -23.18
C ARG A 62 44.83 -40.95 -22.73
N LEU A 63 44.01 -40.39 -23.63
CA LEU A 63 42.56 -40.32 -23.46
C LEU A 63 41.93 -41.72 -23.63
N GLY A 64 41.82 -42.45 -22.51
CA GLY A 64 40.82 -43.48 -22.24
C GLY A 64 41.01 -44.88 -22.83
N ARG A 65 41.08 -45.88 -21.93
CA ARG A 65 40.22 -47.09 -21.91
C ARG A 65 40.40 -47.78 -20.56
N THR A 66 39.46 -47.57 -19.63
CA THR A 66 39.50 -48.13 -18.28
C THR A 66 39.50 -49.66 -18.26
N GLY A 67 40.66 -50.26 -17.97
CA GLY A 67 40.75 -51.65 -17.56
C GLY A 67 40.34 -51.83 -16.09
N ILE A 68 39.96 -53.05 -15.70
CA ILE A 68 39.54 -53.39 -14.31
C ILE A 68 40.60 -53.02 -13.26
N ARG A 69 41.90 -53.00 -13.64
CA ARG A 69 43.02 -52.62 -12.76
C ARG A 69 43.17 -51.10 -12.55
N GLU A 70 42.72 -50.26 -13.48
CA GLU A 70 42.86 -48.80 -13.39
C GLU A 70 41.77 -48.13 -12.53
N ARG A 71 40.72 -48.86 -12.15
CA ARG A 71 39.67 -48.39 -11.22
C ARG A 71 40.14 -48.15 -9.78
N PHE A 72 41.35 -48.60 -9.42
CA PHE A 72 41.93 -48.43 -8.09
C PHE A 72 43.04 -47.38 -8.04
N GLY A 73 43.33 -46.70 -9.15
CA GLY A 73 44.24 -45.55 -9.23
C GLY A 73 43.47 -44.23 -9.32
N ASN A 74 44.08 -43.12 -8.90
CA ASN A 74 43.46 -41.79 -8.82
C ASN A 74 42.88 -41.35 -10.18
N THR A 75 41.54 -41.29 -10.30
CA THR A 75 40.82 -40.95 -11.53
C THR A 75 40.55 -39.46 -11.66
N ASN A 76 41.54 -38.61 -11.41
CA ASN A 76 41.39 -37.20 -11.72
C ASN A 76 41.50 -37.01 -13.24
N PRO A 77 40.54 -36.33 -13.90
CA PRO A 77 40.62 -36.06 -15.32
C PRO A 77 41.82 -35.16 -15.61
N ILE A 78 42.74 -35.61 -16.46
CA ILE A 78 43.91 -34.85 -16.91
C ILE A 78 43.68 -34.46 -18.37
N ILE A 79 43.78 -33.17 -18.67
CA ILE A 79 43.79 -32.67 -20.04
C ILE A 79 45.24 -32.63 -20.50
N VAL A 80 45.58 -33.41 -21.53
CA VAL A 80 46.90 -33.40 -22.17
C VAL A 80 46.77 -32.67 -23.49
N THR A 81 47.63 -31.67 -23.69
CA THR A 81 47.58 -30.78 -24.85
C THR A 81 49.00 -30.53 -25.37
N SER A 82 49.16 -30.52 -26.69
CA SER A 82 50.38 -30.03 -27.33
C SER A 82 50.48 -28.51 -27.21
N PRO A 83 51.67 -27.90 -27.47
CA PRO A 83 51.82 -26.44 -27.48
C PRO A 83 50.83 -25.72 -28.43
N ASP A 84 50.56 -26.29 -29.61
CA ASP A 84 49.64 -25.71 -30.59
C ASP A 84 48.18 -25.79 -30.11
N GLU A 85 47.80 -26.88 -29.43
CA GLU A 85 46.46 -27.03 -28.83
C GLU A 85 46.31 -26.13 -27.59
N LEU A 86 47.38 -25.95 -26.80
CA LEU A 86 47.39 -25.08 -25.62
C LEU A 86 47.21 -23.61 -26.02
N ALA A 87 47.76 -23.21 -27.16
CA ALA A 87 47.59 -21.86 -27.70
C ALA A 87 46.13 -21.49 -28.01
N ASN A 88 45.23 -22.48 -28.07
CA ASN A 88 43.79 -22.27 -28.25
C ASN A 88 43.00 -22.21 -26.93
N PHE A 89 43.63 -22.42 -25.78
CA PHE A 89 42.98 -22.25 -24.48
C PHE A 89 42.94 -20.77 -24.12
N VAL A 90 41.75 -20.27 -23.82
CA VAL A 90 41.55 -18.90 -23.33
C VAL A 90 41.24 -18.95 -21.84
N THR A 91 42.06 -18.28 -21.04
CA THR A 91 41.75 -18.07 -19.62
C THR A 91 40.80 -16.89 -19.49
N VAL A 92 39.61 -17.15 -18.95
CA VAL A 92 38.65 -16.10 -18.61
C VAL A 92 38.98 -15.62 -17.20
N PRO A 93 39.26 -14.33 -16.96
CA PRO A 93 39.56 -13.83 -15.63
C PRO A 93 38.34 -13.98 -14.72
N ASN A 94 38.56 -13.88 -13.40
CA ASN A 94 37.48 -13.87 -12.40
C ASN A 94 36.35 -12.92 -12.86
N THR A 95 35.10 -13.31 -12.64
CA THR A 95 33.91 -12.51 -13.00
C THR A 95 34.00 -11.07 -12.51
N GLY A 96 34.68 -10.80 -11.38
CA GLY A 96 34.96 -9.44 -10.89
C GLY A 96 35.77 -8.56 -11.86
N ALA A 97 36.63 -9.15 -12.69
CA ALA A 97 37.45 -8.47 -13.68
C ALA A 97 36.83 -8.41 -15.10
N LEU A 98 35.66 -9.05 -15.31
CA LEU A 98 34.97 -9.01 -16.60
C LEU A 98 34.19 -7.69 -16.79
N PRO A 99 34.09 -7.17 -18.04
CA PRO A 99 33.18 -6.08 -18.39
C PRO A 99 31.72 -6.40 -18.06
N LYS A 100 30.93 -5.35 -17.77
CA LYS A 100 29.55 -5.41 -17.25
C LYS A 100 28.62 -6.35 -18.04
N ALA A 101 28.69 -6.36 -19.37
CA ALA A 101 27.85 -7.19 -20.24
C ALA A 101 28.18 -8.69 -20.17
N SER A 102 29.44 -9.05 -19.89
CA SER A 102 29.91 -10.43 -19.88
C SER A 102 29.69 -11.12 -18.52
N ARG A 103 29.50 -10.33 -17.45
CA ARG A 103 29.33 -10.81 -16.07
C ARG A 103 27.97 -11.46 -15.82
N GLY A 104 26.91 -10.96 -16.45
CA GLY A 104 25.56 -11.56 -16.38
C GLY A 104 25.41 -12.85 -17.20
N ALA A 105 26.28 -13.06 -18.19
CA ALA A 105 26.23 -14.21 -19.09
C ALA A 105 27.04 -15.43 -18.59
N SER A 106 27.94 -15.25 -17.60
CA SER A 106 28.90 -16.27 -17.18
C SER A 106 28.36 -17.34 -16.22
N GLY A 107 27.04 -17.43 -16.05
CA GLY A 107 26.39 -18.62 -15.46
C GLY A 107 26.56 -18.84 -13.95
N GLY A 108 27.00 -17.84 -13.17
CA GLY A 108 27.11 -17.92 -11.70
C GLY A 108 25.77 -18.24 -10.99
N SER A 109 25.86 -18.66 -9.72
CA SER A 109 24.70 -18.98 -8.86
C SER A 109 23.73 -17.79 -8.74
N PRO A 110 22.44 -18.00 -8.43
CA PRO A 110 21.40 -16.97 -8.46
C PRO A 110 21.75 -15.69 -7.67
N ASP A 111 22.38 -15.81 -6.50
CA ASP A 111 22.80 -14.66 -5.68
C ASP A 111 23.90 -13.80 -6.34
N ALA A 112 24.71 -14.40 -7.23
CA ALA A 112 25.74 -13.69 -7.99
C ALA A 112 25.21 -13.08 -9.30
N ARG A 113 23.97 -13.38 -9.70
CA ARG A 113 23.34 -12.83 -10.92
C ARG A 113 22.74 -11.44 -10.73
N SER A 114 22.52 -11.04 -9.49
CA SER A 114 22.13 -9.67 -9.14
C SER A 114 23.07 -9.10 -8.08
N PRO A 115 24.31 -8.71 -8.43
CA PRO A 115 24.87 -7.59 -7.70
C PRO A 115 23.88 -6.45 -7.91
N LEU A 116 23.32 -5.88 -6.84
CA LEU A 116 22.56 -4.64 -6.89
C LEU A 116 23.34 -3.71 -7.83
N THR A 117 22.83 -3.49 -9.04
CA THR A 117 23.44 -2.56 -9.98
C THR A 117 23.53 -1.24 -9.24
N ALA A 118 24.71 -0.60 -9.24
CA ALA A 118 24.88 0.73 -8.66
C ALA A 118 23.67 1.59 -9.06
N THR A 119 22.92 2.03 -8.07
CA THR A 119 21.63 2.70 -8.25
C THR A 119 21.83 3.90 -9.15
N ASP A 120 20.93 4.11 -10.12
CA ASP A 120 21.02 5.23 -11.06
C ASP A 120 20.85 6.55 -10.29
N GLU A 121 21.97 7.21 -9.99
CA GLU A 121 22.00 8.40 -9.13
C GLU A 121 21.22 9.57 -9.74
N GLU A 122 21.17 9.71 -11.07
CA GLU A 122 20.36 10.75 -11.73
C GLU A 122 18.86 10.48 -11.59
N LEU A 123 18.46 9.20 -11.56
CA LEU A 123 17.08 8.81 -11.31
C LEU A 123 16.72 8.97 -9.83
N LEU A 124 17.62 8.59 -8.91
CA LEU A 124 17.42 8.76 -7.47
C LEU A 124 17.34 10.22 -7.05
N ALA A 125 18.09 11.12 -7.70
CA ALA A 125 18.02 12.55 -7.45
C ALA A 125 16.63 13.16 -7.73
N LYS A 126 15.71 12.42 -8.37
CA LYS A 126 14.31 12.84 -8.54
C LYS A 126 13.43 12.51 -7.34
N PHE A 127 13.97 11.76 -6.37
CA PHE A 127 13.28 11.24 -5.20
C PHE A 127 14.07 11.58 -3.94
N ASP A 128 14.53 12.81 -3.81
CA ASP A 128 15.39 13.28 -2.71
C ASP A 128 14.69 14.28 -1.76
N THR A 129 13.44 14.66 -2.07
CA THR A 129 12.66 15.68 -1.36
C THR A 129 11.25 15.18 -1.01
N GLY A 130 10.68 15.65 0.10
CA GLY A 130 9.35 15.29 0.56
C GLY A 130 9.30 14.10 1.53
N MET A 131 8.21 13.33 1.51
CA MET A 131 7.99 12.20 2.42
C MET A 131 8.96 11.04 2.13
N CYS A 132 9.76 10.65 3.11
CA CYS A 132 10.74 9.58 2.98
C CYS A 132 10.08 8.20 3.11
N ILE A 133 10.04 7.43 2.01
CA ILE A 133 9.40 6.11 1.92
C ILE A 133 10.34 4.93 2.23
N GLY A 134 11.64 5.19 2.35
CA GLY A 134 12.66 4.18 2.63
C GLY A 134 14.05 4.62 2.20
N GLU A 135 15.00 3.68 2.22
CA GLU A 135 16.37 3.92 1.79
C GLU A 135 16.78 2.92 0.71
N ALA A 136 17.41 3.39 -0.36
CA ALA A 136 18.00 2.53 -1.37
C ALA A 136 19.35 1.98 -0.87
N GLU A 137 19.46 0.66 -0.81
CA GLU A 137 20.72 -0.02 -0.52
C GLU A 137 21.76 0.30 -1.61
N THR A 138 22.97 0.64 -1.19
CA THR A 138 24.08 0.88 -2.11
C THR A 138 24.94 -0.37 -2.24
N ALA A 139 25.54 -0.58 -3.41
CA ALA A 139 26.33 -1.79 -3.70
C ALA A 139 27.63 -1.93 -2.88
N THR A 140 27.99 -0.93 -2.05
CA THR A 140 29.23 -0.92 -1.27
C THR A 140 28.90 -0.82 0.22
N PRO A 141 29.36 -1.75 1.07
CA PRO A 141 29.08 -1.73 2.51
C PRO A 141 29.49 -0.44 3.25
N ASP A 142 30.44 0.32 2.69
CA ASP A 142 30.99 1.54 3.29
C ASP A 142 30.26 2.81 2.86
N ARG A 143 29.25 2.72 2.00
CA ARG A 143 28.44 3.87 1.58
C ARG A 143 27.12 3.92 2.36
N PRO A 144 26.73 5.08 2.89
CA PRO A 144 25.41 5.23 3.50
C PRO A 144 24.33 4.95 2.44
N ASN A 145 23.20 4.39 2.88
CA ASN A 145 22.04 4.25 2.02
C ASN A 145 21.53 5.62 1.58
N ILE A 146 20.84 5.66 0.44
CA ILE A 146 20.29 6.90 -0.12
C ILE A 146 18.81 6.97 0.28
N PRO A 147 18.38 7.97 1.07
CA PRO A 147 16.96 8.18 1.36
C PRO A 147 16.17 8.39 0.07
N ILE A 148 15.00 7.76 -0.01
CA ILE A 148 14.06 7.90 -1.12
C ILE A 148 12.84 8.64 -0.59
N SER A 149 12.63 9.85 -1.11
CA SER A 149 11.58 10.75 -0.70
C SER A 149 10.67 11.12 -1.87
N LEU A 150 9.39 11.31 -1.58
CA LEU A 150 8.39 11.66 -2.57
C LEU A 150 7.83 13.06 -2.31
N THR A 151 7.86 13.91 -3.33
CA THR A 151 7.20 15.22 -3.28
C THR A 151 5.67 15.05 -3.20
N ALA A 152 4.96 16.11 -2.80
CA ALA A 152 3.50 16.11 -2.83
C ALA A 152 2.94 15.75 -4.22
N GLU A 153 3.52 16.30 -5.30
CA GLU A 153 3.14 15.94 -6.68
C GLU A 153 3.30 14.44 -6.97
N GLN A 154 4.39 13.83 -6.51
CA GLN A 154 4.62 12.39 -6.67
C GLN A 154 3.63 11.57 -5.83
N LEU A 155 3.36 11.98 -4.59
CA LEU A 155 2.42 11.29 -3.68
C LEU A 155 0.99 11.24 -4.19
N THR A 156 0.53 12.22 -4.97
CA THR A 156 -0.81 12.18 -5.58
C THR A 156 -1.00 11.03 -6.57
N HIS A 157 0.07 10.32 -6.96
CA HIS A 157 0.00 9.06 -7.73
C HIS A 157 -0.15 7.81 -6.84
N HIS A 158 -0.24 8.02 -5.52
CA HIS A 158 -0.43 7.03 -4.48
C HIS A 158 0.76 6.07 -4.30
N VAL A 159 0.81 5.44 -3.13
CA VAL A 159 1.84 4.48 -2.73
C VAL A 159 1.16 3.19 -2.29
N LEU A 160 1.63 2.05 -2.79
CA LEU A 160 1.21 0.72 -2.34
C LEU A 160 2.38 0.03 -1.66
N ARG A 161 2.25 -0.27 -0.37
CA ARG A 161 3.25 -1.03 0.39
C ARG A 161 2.70 -2.42 0.72
N ALA A 162 3.24 -3.44 0.07
CA ALA A 162 2.86 -4.84 0.29
C ALA A 162 3.93 -5.59 1.08
N SER A 163 3.59 -6.12 2.25
CA SER A 163 4.56 -6.88 3.05
C SER A 163 3.91 -7.90 3.99
N THR A 164 4.72 -8.81 4.53
CA THR A 164 4.27 -9.85 5.47
C THR A 164 4.18 -9.29 6.91
N THR A 165 3.49 -10.00 7.80
CA THR A 165 3.45 -9.63 9.22
C THR A 165 4.84 -9.69 9.84
N GLY A 166 5.21 -8.69 10.64
CA GLY A 166 6.53 -8.59 11.28
C GLY A 166 7.62 -7.94 10.43
N SER A 167 7.31 -7.52 9.19
CA SER A 167 8.26 -6.86 8.27
C SER A 167 8.51 -5.37 8.55
N GLY A 168 7.97 -4.81 9.64
CA GLY A 168 8.16 -3.40 10.00
C GLY A 168 7.13 -2.41 9.43
N LYS A 169 5.94 -2.86 9.00
CA LYS A 169 4.86 -1.99 8.47
C LYS A 169 4.56 -0.78 9.36
N THR A 170 4.38 -1.02 10.66
CA THR A 170 4.08 0.04 11.63
C THR A 170 5.23 1.03 11.76
N THR A 171 6.48 0.57 11.74
CA THR A 171 7.66 1.44 11.76
C THR A 171 7.71 2.31 10.51
N ALA A 172 7.43 1.72 9.35
CA ALA A 172 7.39 2.45 8.09
C ALA A 172 6.32 3.56 8.14
N MET A 173 5.07 3.23 8.49
CA MET A 173 3.98 4.21 8.67
C MET A 173 4.35 5.40 9.58
N VAL A 174 5.01 5.12 10.71
CA VAL A 174 5.46 6.16 11.63
C VAL A 174 6.50 7.05 10.95
N ASN A 175 7.47 6.48 10.25
CA ASN A 175 8.50 7.24 9.52
C ASN A 175 7.91 8.06 8.37
N ASP A 176 6.97 7.50 7.62
CA ASP A 176 6.27 8.20 6.53
C ASP A 176 5.51 9.40 7.10
N GLY A 177 4.71 9.20 8.14
CA GLY A 177 3.98 10.30 8.79
C GLY A 177 4.88 11.36 9.44
N LEU A 178 6.06 11.01 9.94
CA LEU A 178 7.02 11.97 10.52
C LEU A 178 7.72 12.78 9.44
N SER A 179 8.15 12.14 8.35
CA SER A 179 8.84 12.81 7.25
C SER A 179 7.87 13.64 6.41
N ALA A 180 6.65 13.15 6.18
CA ALA A 180 5.59 13.95 5.57
C ALA A 180 5.30 15.22 6.37
N TYR A 181 5.18 15.12 7.70
CA TYR A 181 4.91 16.29 8.55
C TYR A 181 6.04 17.33 8.52
N GLU A 182 7.29 16.87 8.39
CA GLU A 182 8.45 17.76 8.34
C GLU A 182 8.61 18.47 6.99
N GLU A 183 8.29 17.78 5.89
CA GLU A 183 8.64 18.21 4.54
C GLU A 183 7.45 18.67 3.68
N LEU A 184 6.22 18.32 4.04
CA LEU A 184 5.01 18.61 3.26
C LEU A 184 4.02 19.48 4.05
N ASN A 185 3.19 20.22 3.31
CA ASN A 185 2.07 20.97 3.86
C ASN A 185 0.78 20.13 3.79
N GLY A 186 -0.22 20.50 4.59
CA GLY A 186 -1.53 19.85 4.60
C GLY A 186 -1.62 18.72 5.64
N PRO A 187 -2.84 18.22 5.89
CA PRO A 187 -3.08 17.27 6.97
C PRO A 187 -2.67 15.85 6.58
N ILE A 188 -2.19 15.10 7.58
CA ILE A 188 -1.82 13.69 7.46
C ILE A 188 -2.78 12.86 8.29
N PHE A 189 -3.52 11.94 7.66
CA PHE A 189 -4.40 11.00 8.34
C PHE A 189 -3.75 9.63 8.39
N ILE A 190 -3.54 9.09 9.58
CA ILE A 190 -2.99 7.75 9.79
C ILE A 190 -4.08 6.86 10.39
N PHE A 191 -4.58 5.91 9.61
CA PHE A 191 -5.59 4.95 10.03
C PHE A 191 -4.92 3.70 10.59
N ASP A 192 -4.92 3.59 11.92
CA ASP A 192 -4.46 2.40 12.64
C ASP A 192 -5.64 1.47 12.91
N LYS A 193 -5.60 0.32 12.26
CA LYS A 193 -6.62 -0.74 12.42
C LYS A 193 -6.24 -1.78 13.46
N LYS A 194 -4.95 -1.97 13.74
CA LYS A 194 -4.51 -2.98 14.71
C LYS A 194 -4.63 -2.47 16.15
N GLY A 195 -4.60 -1.16 16.31
CA GLY A 195 -4.41 -0.52 17.60
C GLY A 195 -3.08 -0.92 18.24
N GLY A 196 -2.96 -0.63 19.53
CA GLY A 196 -1.78 -0.94 20.31
C GLY A 196 -0.83 0.25 20.41
N SER A 197 0.43 0.08 20.00
CA SER A 197 1.45 1.08 20.28
C SER A 197 1.65 2.13 19.19
N MET A 198 1.10 1.99 17.97
CA MET A 198 1.45 2.87 16.84
C MET A 198 1.23 4.34 17.19
N ALA A 199 0.03 4.72 17.63
CA ALA A 199 -0.26 6.10 17.99
C ALA A 199 0.63 6.62 19.13
N THR A 200 0.98 5.76 20.09
CA THR A 200 1.89 6.10 21.18
C THR A 200 3.33 6.30 20.68
N GLU A 201 3.80 5.42 19.80
CA GLU A 201 5.14 5.49 19.22
C GLU A 201 5.26 6.68 18.28
N TYR A 202 4.25 6.98 17.46
CA TYR A 202 4.19 8.19 16.65
C TYR A 202 4.32 9.44 17.54
N LYS A 203 3.49 9.57 18.59
CA LYS A 203 3.57 10.71 19.53
C LYS A 203 4.95 10.83 20.17
N ARG A 204 5.54 9.72 20.62
CA ARG A 204 6.90 9.74 21.21
C ARG A 204 7.95 10.21 20.20
N ALA A 205 7.89 9.71 18.98
CA ALA A 205 8.83 10.07 17.92
C ALA A 205 8.63 11.52 17.46
N HIS A 206 7.38 11.96 17.30
CA HIS A 206 7.00 13.33 16.95
C HIS A 206 7.49 14.31 18.02
N PHE A 207 7.14 14.08 19.30
CA PHE A 207 7.61 14.90 20.42
C PHE A 207 9.14 14.97 20.49
N ARG A 208 9.81 13.83 20.28
CA ARG A 208 11.28 13.78 20.29
C ARG A 208 11.91 14.58 19.14
N ARG A 209 11.27 14.62 17.96
CA ARG A 209 11.79 15.28 16.76
C ARG A 209 11.43 16.78 16.71
N PHE A 210 10.20 17.12 17.09
CA PHE A 210 9.62 18.46 16.90
C PHE A 210 9.40 19.24 18.21
N GLY A 211 9.42 18.58 19.38
CA GLY A 211 9.47 19.22 20.70
C GLY A 211 8.12 19.37 21.42
N ASP A 212 7.00 19.18 20.74
CA ASP A 212 5.64 19.21 21.31
C ASP A 212 4.70 18.21 20.60
N LEU A 213 3.40 18.29 20.89
CA LEU A 213 2.34 17.47 20.28
C LEU A 213 1.15 18.34 19.83
N ASP A 214 1.33 19.65 19.71
CA ASP A 214 0.22 20.59 19.46
C ASP A 214 -0.41 20.39 18.07
N GLU A 215 0.38 19.83 17.14
CA GLU A 215 -0.03 19.46 15.80
C GLU A 215 -0.48 18.01 15.67
N VAL A 216 -0.55 17.24 16.76
CA VAL A 216 -0.98 15.83 16.74
C VAL A 216 -2.35 15.66 17.38
N ILE A 217 -3.34 15.29 16.56
CA ILE A 217 -4.68 14.92 17.02
C ILE A 217 -4.77 13.40 17.10
N HIS A 218 -5.05 12.87 18.29
CA HIS A 218 -5.29 11.45 18.49
C HIS A 218 -6.79 11.18 18.66
N LEU A 219 -7.39 10.49 17.69
CA LEU A 219 -8.79 10.10 17.66
C LEU A 219 -8.91 8.59 17.90
N PRO A 220 -8.99 8.14 19.16
CA PRO A 220 -9.44 6.78 19.46
C PRO A 220 -10.92 6.63 19.09
N VAL A 221 -11.25 5.55 18.38
CA VAL A 221 -12.61 5.26 17.92
C VAL A 221 -12.99 3.81 18.31
N PRO A 222 -13.90 3.64 19.28
CA PRO A 222 -14.56 4.68 20.06
C PRO A 222 -13.60 5.37 21.04
N GLY A 223 -13.95 6.59 21.45
CA GLY A 223 -13.25 7.33 22.48
C GLY A 223 -13.35 6.67 23.86
N PRO A 224 -12.59 7.16 24.86
CA PRO A 224 -12.55 6.57 26.20
C PRO A 224 -13.91 6.45 26.90
N ASN A 225 -14.88 7.30 26.57
CA ASN A 225 -16.25 7.23 27.10
C ASN A 225 -17.26 6.75 26.05
N GLY A 226 -16.79 6.08 24.99
CA GLY A 226 -17.64 5.62 23.91
C GLY A 226 -18.01 6.71 22.90
N GLU A 227 -17.29 7.84 22.87
CA GLU A 227 -17.49 8.89 21.89
C GLU A 227 -17.17 8.39 20.48
N LEU A 228 -17.86 8.93 19.48
CA LEU A 228 -17.59 8.66 18.08
C LEU A 228 -17.47 10.00 17.37
N PRO A 229 -16.55 10.15 16.41
CA PRO A 229 -16.56 11.34 15.57
C PRO A 229 -17.88 11.36 14.81
N ALA A 230 -18.54 12.51 14.84
CA ALA A 230 -19.87 12.68 14.32
C ALA A 230 -19.78 13.16 12.86
N PHE A 231 -20.35 12.40 11.93
CA PHE A 231 -20.41 12.76 10.52
C PHE A 231 -21.87 12.72 10.05
N PRO A 232 -22.47 13.88 9.71
CA PRO A 232 -23.85 13.94 9.25
C PRO A 232 -24.00 13.32 7.86
N PHE A 233 -24.44 12.06 7.82
CA PHE A 233 -24.55 11.33 6.56
C PHE A 233 -25.73 11.82 5.72
N PHE A 234 -26.93 11.83 6.28
CA PHE A 234 -28.16 12.30 5.63
C PHE A 234 -28.38 13.79 5.86
N ASP A 235 -27.48 14.61 5.34
CA ASP A 235 -27.53 16.07 5.43
C ASP A 235 -27.09 16.69 4.11
N ILE A 236 -27.98 17.44 3.47
CA ILE A 236 -27.74 18.10 2.19
C ILE A 236 -27.43 19.60 2.35
N ARG A 237 -27.50 20.14 3.56
CA ARG A 237 -27.33 21.58 3.82
C ARG A 237 -25.97 22.11 3.36
N PRO A 238 -24.83 21.40 3.59
CA PRO A 238 -23.54 21.83 3.04
C PRO A 238 -23.51 21.88 1.51
N GLN A 239 -24.09 20.88 0.84
CA GLN A 239 -24.17 20.83 -0.63
C GLN A 239 -24.98 22.01 -1.17
N VAL A 240 -26.15 22.28 -0.58
CA VAL A 240 -27.03 23.38 -0.99
C VAL A 240 -26.36 24.73 -0.70
N ALA A 241 -25.68 24.87 0.44
CA ALA A 241 -24.89 26.06 0.76
C ALA A 241 -23.74 26.30 -0.22
N ALA A 242 -23.18 25.23 -0.80
CA ALA A 242 -22.19 25.26 -1.88
C ALA A 242 -22.77 25.49 -3.28
N GLY A 243 -24.07 25.80 -3.39
CA GLY A 243 -24.73 26.10 -4.65
C GLY A 243 -25.08 24.88 -5.49
N MET A 244 -25.00 23.66 -4.93
CA MET A 244 -25.55 22.47 -5.56
C MET A 244 -27.08 22.55 -5.58
N SER A 245 -27.73 22.05 -6.64
CA SER A 245 -29.19 21.93 -6.62
C SER A 245 -29.61 20.90 -5.58
N ARG A 246 -30.78 21.10 -4.97
CA ARG A 246 -31.33 20.16 -3.98
C ARG A 246 -31.43 18.75 -4.57
N GLU A 247 -31.89 18.64 -5.82
CA GLU A 247 -32.06 17.36 -6.52
C GLU A 247 -30.73 16.62 -6.65
N ALA A 248 -29.66 17.32 -7.05
CA ALA A 248 -28.33 16.72 -7.16
C ALA A 248 -27.77 16.31 -5.79
N ALA A 249 -27.96 17.14 -4.75
CA ALA A 249 -27.51 16.83 -3.40
C ALA A 249 -28.24 15.61 -2.82
N VAL A 250 -29.56 15.50 -3.04
CA VAL A 250 -30.36 14.35 -2.62
C VAL A 250 -29.93 13.09 -3.37
N GLN A 251 -29.71 13.18 -4.69
CA GLN A 251 -29.26 12.03 -5.48
C GLN A 251 -27.88 11.54 -5.01
N GLU A 252 -26.96 12.46 -4.70
CA GLU A 252 -25.66 12.11 -4.11
C GLU A 252 -25.85 11.30 -2.81
N LYS A 253 -26.77 11.70 -1.91
CA LYS A 253 -27.04 10.93 -0.68
C LYS A 253 -27.64 9.56 -0.94
N VAL A 254 -28.51 9.43 -1.95
CA VAL A 254 -29.07 8.15 -2.37
C VAL A 254 -27.97 7.22 -2.88
N ASP A 255 -27.12 7.71 -3.77
CA ASP A 255 -26.04 6.93 -4.38
C ASP A 255 -25.03 6.48 -3.31
N ARG A 256 -24.59 7.40 -2.44
CA ARG A 256 -23.66 7.12 -1.35
C ARG A 256 -24.19 6.13 -0.33
N TYR A 257 -25.49 6.19 -0.02
CA TYR A 257 -26.08 5.21 0.87
C TYR A 257 -26.14 3.82 0.23
N ASN A 258 -26.43 3.73 -1.07
CA ASN A 258 -26.43 2.47 -1.79
C ASN A 258 -25.03 1.86 -1.85
N GLU A 259 -23.99 2.67 -2.12
CA GLU A 259 -22.58 2.24 -2.09
C GLU A 259 -22.16 1.74 -0.70
N LEU A 260 -22.56 2.43 0.37
CA LEU A 260 -22.33 1.98 1.75
C LEU A 260 -23.00 0.63 2.01
N LEU A 261 -24.24 0.44 1.55
CA LEU A 261 -24.95 -0.83 1.69
C LEU A 261 -24.28 -1.94 0.88
N GLU A 262 -23.83 -1.66 -0.35
CA GLU A 262 -23.08 -2.60 -1.16
C GLU A 262 -21.78 -3.03 -0.46
N TYR A 263 -21.04 -2.08 0.10
CA TYR A 263 -19.83 -2.36 0.88
C TYR A 263 -20.11 -3.25 2.10
N VAL A 264 -21.21 -2.99 2.81
CA VAL A 264 -21.56 -3.72 4.04
C VAL A 264 -22.16 -5.10 3.75
N LEU A 265 -22.96 -5.25 2.69
CA LEU A 265 -23.70 -6.48 2.36
C LEU A 265 -22.96 -7.38 1.37
N GLY A 266 -22.03 -6.81 0.58
CA GLY A 266 -21.38 -7.43 -0.57
C GLY A 266 -22.19 -7.28 -1.86
N GLU A 267 -21.49 -7.16 -3.00
CA GLU A 267 -22.07 -6.87 -4.34
C GLU A 267 -23.19 -7.86 -4.73
N GLU A 268 -23.04 -9.15 -4.44
CA GLU A 268 -24.04 -10.18 -4.81
C GLU A 268 -25.38 -10.00 -4.08
N GLN A 269 -25.37 -9.64 -2.80
CA GLN A 269 -26.60 -9.44 -2.01
C GLN A 269 -27.27 -8.10 -2.35
N HIS A 270 -26.49 -7.11 -2.79
CA HIS A 270 -27.02 -5.82 -3.22
C HIS A 270 -27.81 -5.94 -4.53
N ASN A 271 -27.23 -6.60 -5.54
CA ASN A 271 -27.77 -6.69 -6.90
C ASN A 271 -29.03 -7.59 -7.04
N GLN A 272 -29.30 -8.48 -6.08
CA GLN A 272 -30.40 -9.43 -6.16
C GLN A 272 -31.79 -8.85 -5.82
N ALA A 273 -31.89 -7.63 -5.27
CA ALA A 273 -33.17 -7.05 -4.85
C ALA A 273 -33.39 -5.61 -5.36
N PHE A 274 -33.45 -5.47 -6.69
CA PHE A 274 -33.71 -4.20 -7.38
C PHE A 274 -34.92 -3.43 -6.83
N VAL A 275 -36.05 -4.11 -6.56
CA VAL A 275 -37.27 -3.46 -6.04
C VAL A 275 -37.06 -2.89 -4.64
N ALA A 276 -36.28 -3.56 -3.78
CA ALA A 276 -35.97 -3.05 -2.45
C ALA A 276 -35.08 -1.80 -2.54
N GLN A 277 -34.14 -1.78 -3.49
CA GLN A 277 -33.30 -0.60 -3.76
C GLN A 277 -34.12 0.59 -4.27
N GLU A 278 -35.07 0.36 -5.18
CA GLU A 278 -36.00 1.38 -5.68
C GLU A 278 -36.83 1.98 -4.53
N ILE A 279 -37.44 1.13 -3.69
CA ILE A 279 -38.22 1.59 -2.52
C ILE A 279 -37.35 2.41 -1.58
N LEU A 280 -36.17 1.90 -1.23
CA LEU A 280 -35.26 2.55 -0.29
C LEU A 280 -34.79 3.91 -0.79
N SER A 281 -34.39 3.99 -2.06
CA SER A 281 -33.96 5.24 -2.70
C SER A 281 -35.09 6.27 -2.72
N ASN A 282 -36.30 5.85 -3.10
CA ASN A 282 -37.48 6.73 -3.11
C ASN A 282 -37.90 7.18 -1.71
N LEU A 283 -37.70 6.36 -0.67
CA LEU A 283 -37.94 6.77 0.72
C LEU A 283 -36.93 7.83 1.17
N ILE A 284 -35.66 7.74 0.77
CA ILE A 284 -34.66 8.78 1.05
C ILE A 284 -35.05 10.09 0.35
N VAL A 285 -35.41 10.04 -0.95
CA VAL A 285 -35.88 11.22 -1.68
C VAL A 285 -37.10 11.84 -1.02
N ALA A 286 -38.05 11.02 -0.58
CA ALA A 286 -39.27 11.48 0.10
C ALA A 286 -38.98 12.16 1.44
N LEU A 287 -37.98 11.69 2.20
CA LEU A 287 -37.58 12.33 3.46
C LEU A 287 -36.85 13.67 3.24
N PHE A 288 -36.26 13.87 2.06
CA PHE A 288 -35.71 15.16 1.63
C PHE A 288 -36.71 16.01 0.83
N ASP A 289 -38.01 15.69 0.82
CA ASP A 289 -39.00 16.48 0.08
C ASP A 289 -38.93 17.97 0.48
N PRO A 290 -38.96 18.92 -0.48
CA PRO A 290 -38.77 20.34 -0.18
C PRO A 290 -39.93 21.01 0.56
N VAL A 291 -41.11 20.37 0.65
CA VAL A 291 -42.30 20.93 1.30
C VAL A 291 -42.61 20.21 2.60
N TYR A 292 -42.47 18.88 2.62
CA TYR A 292 -42.89 18.02 3.73
C TYR A 292 -41.73 17.30 4.42
N GLY A 293 -40.55 17.26 3.79
CA GLY A 293 -39.35 16.66 4.33
C GLY A 293 -38.42 17.68 4.99
N ASP A 294 -37.25 17.20 5.39
CA ASP A 294 -36.20 18.00 6.04
C ASP A 294 -34.95 18.10 5.15
N GLU A 295 -34.03 19.01 5.45
CA GLU A 295 -32.72 19.08 4.77
C GLU A 295 -31.64 18.21 5.45
N ALA A 296 -31.96 17.65 6.61
CA ALA A 296 -31.16 16.65 7.29
C ALA A 296 -32.07 15.77 8.15
N PHE A 297 -31.79 14.46 8.19
CA PHE A 297 -32.55 13.52 9.01
C PHE A 297 -31.66 12.41 9.57
N ALA A 298 -32.14 11.68 10.58
CA ALA A 298 -31.43 10.56 11.17
C ALA A 298 -31.82 9.24 10.48
N ILE A 299 -30.92 8.25 10.42
CA ILE A 299 -31.28 6.93 9.87
C ILE A 299 -32.50 6.28 10.57
N SER A 300 -32.79 6.65 11.82
CA SER A 300 -34.03 6.28 12.51
C SER A 300 -35.29 6.75 11.80
N ASP A 301 -35.27 7.90 11.15
CA ASP A 301 -36.40 8.46 10.40
C ASP A 301 -36.66 7.64 9.13
N LEU A 302 -35.59 7.22 8.45
CA LEU A 302 -35.65 6.29 7.32
C LEU A 302 -36.19 4.92 7.72
N LEU A 303 -35.73 4.38 8.85
CA LEU A 303 -36.27 3.13 9.40
C LEU A 303 -37.76 3.28 9.77
N GLY A 304 -38.12 4.42 10.35
CA GLY A 304 -39.51 4.74 10.72
C GLY A 304 -40.42 4.84 9.49
N ALA A 305 -39.98 5.52 8.44
CA ALA A 305 -40.71 5.62 7.18
C ALA A 305 -40.91 4.24 6.52
N ALA A 306 -39.86 3.42 6.44
CA ALA A 306 -39.95 2.05 5.91
C ALA A 306 -40.88 1.17 6.75
N THR A 307 -40.86 1.32 8.08
CA THR A 307 -41.72 0.56 9.00
C THR A 307 -43.19 0.94 8.82
N ARG A 308 -43.52 2.25 8.78
CA ARG A 308 -44.89 2.71 8.50
C ARG A 308 -45.38 2.24 7.13
N MET A 309 -44.51 2.22 6.13
CA MET A 309 -44.84 1.67 4.81
C MET A 309 -45.18 0.18 4.89
N GLN A 310 -44.41 -0.61 5.65
CA GLN A 310 -44.66 -2.05 5.85
C GLN A 310 -45.95 -2.32 6.63
N THR A 311 -46.14 -1.66 7.78
CA THR A 311 -47.19 -2.04 8.76
C THR A 311 -48.51 -1.33 8.53
N GLU A 312 -48.47 -0.10 8.04
CA GLU A 312 -49.65 0.78 7.91
C GLU A 312 -50.00 1.08 6.45
N GLN A 313 -49.13 0.71 5.49
CA GLN A 313 -49.25 1.11 4.09
C GLN A 313 -49.33 2.64 3.91
N VAL A 314 -48.59 3.36 4.75
CA VAL A 314 -48.46 4.81 4.72
C VAL A 314 -47.07 5.18 4.23
N ILE A 315 -47.00 6.09 3.27
CA ILE A 315 -45.74 6.65 2.74
C ILE A 315 -45.55 8.07 3.31
N PRO A 316 -44.32 8.61 3.32
CA PRO A 316 -44.11 10.02 3.62
C PRO A 316 -44.92 10.93 2.67
N ASP A 317 -45.36 12.08 3.17
CA ASP A 317 -45.96 13.11 2.32
C ASP A 317 -44.88 13.67 1.40
N VAL A 318 -45.22 13.84 0.12
CA VAL A 318 -44.31 14.36 -0.91
C VAL A 318 -45.05 15.33 -1.82
N SER A 319 -44.35 16.37 -2.23
CA SER A 319 -44.82 17.42 -3.13
C SER A 319 -44.83 16.97 -4.59
N ASP A 320 -43.94 16.04 -4.97
CA ASP A 320 -43.88 15.45 -6.30
C ASP A 320 -44.95 14.35 -6.52
N PRO A 321 -45.94 14.56 -7.42
CA PRO A 321 -46.95 13.56 -7.72
C PRO A 321 -46.39 12.26 -8.32
N GLU A 322 -45.26 12.31 -9.03
CA GLU A 322 -44.65 11.13 -9.65
C GLU A 322 -43.98 10.22 -8.60
N LEU A 323 -43.20 10.81 -7.69
CA LEU A 323 -42.68 10.09 -6.52
C LEU A 323 -43.81 9.51 -5.66
N HIS A 324 -44.87 10.28 -5.41
CA HIS A 324 -46.05 9.80 -4.68
C HIS A 324 -46.67 8.57 -5.35
N ALA A 325 -46.90 8.65 -6.66
CA ALA A 325 -47.47 7.55 -7.44
C ALA A 325 -46.55 6.32 -7.44
N THR A 326 -45.24 6.52 -7.55
CA THR A 326 -44.24 5.45 -7.54
C THR A 326 -44.22 4.70 -6.23
N LEU A 327 -44.19 5.41 -5.09
CA LEU A 327 -44.23 4.80 -3.77
C LEU A 327 -45.57 4.07 -3.53
N ARG A 328 -46.72 4.66 -3.91
CA ARG A 328 -48.04 4.01 -3.76
C ARG A 328 -48.27 2.81 -4.66
N ARG A 329 -47.61 2.76 -5.83
CA ARG A 329 -47.72 1.64 -6.77
C ARG A 329 -47.36 0.31 -6.12
N HIS A 330 -46.44 0.31 -5.16
CA HIS A 330 -46.06 -0.89 -4.42
C HIS A 330 -47.21 -1.50 -3.61
N PHE A 331 -48.19 -0.71 -3.16
CA PHE A 331 -49.39 -1.20 -2.45
C PHE A 331 -50.43 -1.83 -3.38
N SER A 332 -50.41 -1.46 -4.66
CA SER A 332 -51.36 -1.98 -5.65
C SER A 332 -50.91 -3.29 -6.30
N GLY A 333 -49.67 -3.72 -6.02
CA GLY A 333 -49.08 -4.93 -6.57
C GLY A 333 -49.46 -6.21 -5.80
N ASP A 334 -48.77 -7.30 -6.12
CA ASP A 334 -48.86 -8.56 -5.37
C ASP A 334 -48.39 -8.35 -3.92
N GLU A 335 -49.27 -8.60 -2.96
CA GLU A 335 -49.01 -8.46 -1.51
C GLU A 335 -47.76 -9.22 -1.06
N ARG A 336 -47.52 -10.44 -1.60
CA ARG A 336 -46.33 -11.22 -1.25
C ARG A 336 -45.06 -10.57 -1.77
N ARG A 337 -45.11 -10.01 -2.98
CA ARG A 337 -43.98 -9.32 -3.59
C ARG A 337 -43.68 -8.02 -2.85
N PHE A 338 -44.71 -7.27 -2.46
CA PHE A 338 -44.58 -6.09 -1.60
C PHE A 338 -43.92 -6.47 -0.26
N ALA A 339 -44.50 -7.43 0.47
CA ALA A 339 -43.97 -7.89 1.76
C ALA A 339 -42.50 -8.31 1.64
N THR A 340 -42.15 -9.12 0.64
CA THR A 340 -40.76 -9.55 0.40
C THR A 340 -39.83 -8.36 0.14
N SER A 341 -40.27 -7.35 -0.62
CA SER A 341 -39.43 -6.21 -0.99
C SER A 341 -39.24 -5.25 0.19
N ILE A 342 -40.29 -4.94 0.94
CA ILE A 342 -40.19 -4.06 2.10
C ILE A 342 -39.46 -4.72 3.28
N ASP A 343 -39.61 -6.05 3.45
CA ASP A 343 -38.80 -6.82 4.40
C ASP A 343 -37.31 -6.72 4.06
N ALA A 344 -36.97 -6.80 2.77
CA ALA A 344 -35.60 -6.62 2.30
C ALA A 344 -35.09 -5.18 2.57
N VAL A 345 -35.92 -4.14 2.40
CA VAL A 345 -35.58 -2.76 2.76
C VAL A 345 -35.24 -2.65 4.24
N LEU A 346 -36.12 -3.15 5.12
CA LEU A 346 -35.91 -3.12 6.57
C LEU A 346 -34.67 -3.91 6.99
N ASN A 347 -34.43 -5.07 6.39
CA ASN A 347 -33.22 -5.86 6.64
C ASN A 347 -31.95 -5.09 6.26
N ARG A 348 -31.96 -4.34 5.15
CA ARG A 348 -30.80 -3.52 4.73
C ARG A 348 -30.51 -2.41 5.73
N ILE A 349 -31.53 -1.65 6.14
CA ILE A 349 -31.37 -0.58 7.14
C ILE A 349 -30.93 -1.16 8.50
N THR A 350 -31.57 -2.23 8.95
CA THR A 350 -31.26 -2.87 10.25
C THR A 350 -29.92 -3.61 10.25
N LYS A 351 -29.36 -3.97 9.09
CA LYS A 351 -28.00 -4.52 9.02
C LYS A 351 -26.95 -3.53 9.53
N LEU A 352 -27.11 -2.25 9.25
CA LEU A 352 -26.24 -1.20 9.78
C LEU A 352 -26.40 -1.07 11.30
N LYS A 353 -27.62 -1.32 11.82
CA LYS A 353 -27.92 -1.33 13.25
C LYS A 353 -27.24 -2.43 14.05
N GLU A 354 -26.84 -3.55 13.40
CA GLU A 354 -26.03 -4.59 14.07
C GLU A 354 -24.68 -4.06 14.56
N ARG A 355 -24.25 -2.89 14.06
CA ARG A 355 -23.04 -2.18 14.47
C ARG A 355 -23.45 -0.88 15.13
N ASP A 356 -23.57 -0.90 16.45
CA ASP A 356 -24.06 0.24 17.26
C ASP A 356 -23.37 1.56 16.91
N PHE A 357 -22.05 1.54 16.68
CA PHE A 357 -21.31 2.77 16.34
C PHE A 357 -21.76 3.37 15.00
N ILE A 358 -21.99 2.56 13.96
CA ILE A 358 -22.49 3.05 12.65
C ILE A 358 -23.87 3.66 12.85
N TRP A 359 -24.74 2.93 13.57
CA TRP A 359 -26.08 3.42 13.85
C TRP A 359 -26.05 4.77 14.55
N ARG A 360 -25.21 4.93 15.58
CA ARG A 360 -25.03 6.19 16.30
C ARG A 360 -24.52 7.31 15.39
N MET A 361 -23.53 7.03 14.53
CA MET A 361 -23.01 8.00 13.56
C MET A 361 -24.08 8.46 12.57
N LEU A 362 -24.86 7.53 12.00
CA LEU A 362 -25.91 7.84 11.02
C LEU A 362 -27.18 8.46 11.65
N ASN A 363 -27.31 8.46 12.98
CA ASN A 363 -28.38 9.19 13.67
C ASN A 363 -27.98 10.60 14.11
N PHE A 364 -26.71 10.97 13.91
CA PHE A 364 -26.26 12.30 14.28
C PHE A 364 -26.73 13.33 13.25
N VAL A 365 -27.57 14.25 13.70
CA VAL A 365 -28.03 15.41 12.91
C VAL A 365 -27.54 16.68 13.63
N PRO A 366 -26.52 17.37 13.08
CA PRO A 366 -25.97 18.58 13.67
C PRO A 366 -26.94 19.75 13.55
N GLU A 367 -26.75 20.72 14.42
CA GLU A 367 -27.40 22.01 14.32
C GLU A 367 -26.74 22.79 13.20
N TRP A 368 -27.57 23.48 12.43
CA TRP A 368 -27.14 24.26 11.28
C TRP A 368 -27.51 25.71 11.51
N ASP A 369 -26.56 26.58 11.24
CA ASP A 369 -26.75 28.02 11.29
C ASP A 369 -27.04 28.52 9.87
N ASP A 370 -28.28 28.93 9.64
CA ASP A 370 -28.75 29.45 8.36
C ASP A 370 -28.10 30.79 7.96
N ASP A 371 -27.67 31.59 8.94
CA ASP A 371 -27.04 32.90 8.69
C ASP A 371 -25.59 32.71 8.21
N THR A 372 -24.84 31.82 8.87
CA THR A 372 -23.43 31.54 8.51
C THR A 372 -23.30 30.46 7.44
N ARG A 373 -24.36 29.67 7.19
CA ARG A 373 -24.38 28.51 6.30
C ARG A 373 -23.32 27.48 6.66
N GLN A 374 -23.18 27.23 7.95
CA GLN A 374 -22.21 26.30 8.52
C GLN A 374 -22.86 25.51 9.66
N TYR A 375 -22.21 24.43 10.08
CA TYR A 375 -22.60 23.76 11.31
C TYR A 375 -22.28 24.65 12.52
N ALA A 376 -23.12 24.58 13.56
CA ALA A 376 -22.90 25.33 14.78
C ALA A 376 -21.59 24.90 15.48
N ASP A 377 -20.81 25.86 15.98
CA ASP A 377 -19.46 25.66 16.55
C ASP A 377 -19.42 24.76 17.80
N GLU A 378 -20.52 24.63 18.56
CA GLU A 378 -20.55 23.93 19.86
C GLU A 378 -20.77 22.41 19.77
N GLN A 379 -20.54 21.81 18.60
CA GLN A 379 -20.85 20.40 18.36
C GLN A 379 -19.60 19.54 18.20
N MET A 380 -19.72 18.26 18.57
CA MET A 380 -18.64 17.26 18.48
C MET A 380 -18.41 16.77 17.03
N LEU A 381 -18.37 17.71 16.09
CA LEU A 381 -18.10 17.48 14.68
C LEU A 381 -16.59 17.41 14.43
N LEU A 382 -16.19 16.50 13.54
CA LEU A 382 -14.85 16.58 12.97
C LEU A 382 -14.84 17.71 11.94
N ASP A 383 -14.30 18.86 12.31
CA ASP A 383 -14.21 20.03 11.44
C ASP A 383 -13.15 19.83 10.35
N LEU A 384 -13.55 19.13 9.28
CA LEU A 384 -12.69 18.85 8.14
C LEU A 384 -12.27 20.10 7.39
N ASP A 385 -13.10 21.16 7.40
CA ASP A 385 -12.75 22.41 6.75
C ASP A 385 -11.51 23.04 7.40
N ARG A 386 -11.48 23.12 8.74
CA ARG A 386 -10.30 23.57 9.49
C ARG A 386 -9.12 22.60 9.38
N LEU A 387 -9.37 21.29 9.39
CA LEU A 387 -8.29 20.30 9.29
C LEU A 387 -7.58 20.37 7.93
N LEU A 388 -8.33 20.57 6.84
CA LEU A 388 -7.78 20.74 5.50
C LEU A 388 -6.93 22.02 5.36
N ASP A 389 -7.13 23.05 6.19
CA ASP A 389 -6.27 24.24 6.23
C ASP A 389 -5.05 24.09 7.18
N SER A 390 -4.90 22.94 7.83
CA SER A 390 -3.85 22.70 8.82
C SER A 390 -2.76 21.75 8.31
N SER A 391 -1.60 21.75 8.97
CA SER A 391 -0.57 20.72 8.81
C SER A 391 -0.60 19.70 9.94
N LYS A 392 -1.80 19.39 10.46
CA LYS A 392 -1.97 18.48 11.61
C LYS A 392 -1.82 17.02 11.20
N VAL A 393 -1.37 16.21 12.14
CA VAL A 393 -1.34 14.76 12.03
C VAL A 393 -2.49 14.18 12.83
N ILE A 394 -3.42 13.54 12.13
CA ILE A 394 -4.62 12.93 12.67
C ILE A 394 -4.40 11.42 12.77
N LEU A 395 -4.18 10.93 13.98
CA LEU A 395 -4.05 9.52 14.30
C LEU A 395 -5.44 8.93 14.57
N VAL A 396 -5.98 8.19 13.62
CA VAL A 396 -7.28 7.55 13.69
C VAL A 396 -7.08 6.11 14.18
N ASP A 397 -7.29 5.87 15.47
CA ASP A 397 -7.11 4.55 16.09
C ASP A 397 -8.46 3.83 16.19
N THR A 398 -8.61 2.76 15.40
CA THR A 398 -9.81 1.91 15.35
C THR A 398 -9.58 0.53 15.93
N GLY A 399 -8.49 0.32 16.69
CA GLY A 399 -8.07 -1.00 17.18
C GLY A 399 -9.05 -1.68 18.14
N GLU A 400 -9.94 -0.92 18.78
CA GLU A 400 -11.02 -1.44 19.62
C GLU A 400 -12.17 -2.06 18.79
N PHE A 401 -12.28 -1.72 17.50
CA PHE A 401 -13.28 -2.30 16.62
C PHE A 401 -12.87 -3.68 16.09
N ARG A 402 -13.88 -4.51 15.83
CA ARG A 402 -13.69 -5.70 15.00
C ARG A 402 -13.20 -5.27 13.60
N PRO A 403 -12.38 -6.07 12.90
CA PRO A 403 -11.83 -5.68 11.60
C PRO A 403 -12.86 -5.18 10.57
N ALA A 404 -14.00 -5.85 10.45
CA ALA A 404 -15.06 -5.42 9.53
C ALA A 404 -15.72 -4.07 9.94
N SER A 405 -15.79 -3.78 11.24
CA SER A 405 -16.31 -2.53 11.78
C SER A 405 -15.32 -1.39 11.56
N SER A 406 -14.03 -1.61 11.84
CA SER A 406 -12.95 -0.66 11.53
C SER A 406 -12.96 -0.31 10.03
N ASN A 407 -13.09 -1.31 9.15
CA ASN A 407 -13.13 -1.06 7.72
C ASN A 407 -14.28 -0.13 7.30
N VAL A 408 -15.48 -0.36 7.82
CA VAL A 408 -16.66 0.47 7.48
C VAL A 408 -16.54 1.87 8.07
N PHE A 409 -15.97 2.00 9.27
CA PHE A 409 -15.65 3.30 9.83
C PHE A 409 -14.69 4.08 8.91
N THR A 410 -13.60 3.45 8.47
CA THR A 410 -12.64 4.07 7.55
C THR A 410 -13.32 4.52 6.27
N VAL A 411 -14.16 3.68 5.64
CA VAL A 411 -14.91 4.07 4.43
C VAL A 411 -15.84 5.26 4.67
N LEU A 412 -16.56 5.31 5.80
CA LEU A 412 -17.42 6.45 6.15
C LEU A 412 -16.62 7.74 6.38
N MET A 413 -15.45 7.65 7.00
CA MET A 413 -14.58 8.82 7.21
C MET A 413 -13.96 9.30 5.89
N LEU A 414 -13.59 8.38 5.00
CA LEU A 414 -13.12 8.69 3.65
C LEU A 414 -14.22 9.35 2.80
N ASP A 415 -15.47 8.86 2.91
CA ASP A 415 -16.63 9.47 2.27
C ASP A 415 -16.82 10.92 2.74
N TYR A 416 -16.78 11.14 4.06
CA TYR A 416 -16.90 12.47 4.63
C TYR A 416 -15.78 13.40 4.17
N LEU A 417 -14.53 12.93 4.16
CA LEU A 417 -13.39 13.67 3.61
C LEU A 417 -13.58 14.00 2.14
N TRP A 418 -14.01 13.03 1.33
CA TRP A 418 -14.24 13.19 -0.10
C TRP A 418 -15.31 14.24 -0.39
N SER A 419 -16.42 14.22 0.37
CA SER A 419 -17.45 15.26 0.28
C SER A 419 -16.88 16.65 0.57
N TRP A 420 -16.07 16.80 1.63
CA TRP A 420 -15.54 18.13 2.01
C TRP A 420 -14.53 18.70 1.03
N VAL A 421 -13.61 17.90 0.48
CA VAL A 421 -12.67 18.41 -0.54
C VAL A 421 -13.40 18.89 -1.79
N ARG A 422 -14.47 18.19 -2.21
CA ARG A 422 -15.32 18.59 -3.35
C ARG A 422 -16.18 19.82 -3.03
N LEU A 423 -16.70 19.95 -1.82
CA LEU A 423 -17.44 21.13 -1.38
C LEU A 423 -16.55 22.37 -1.35
N ARG A 424 -15.31 22.24 -0.85
CA ARG A 424 -14.32 23.30 -0.84
C ARG A 424 -13.99 23.82 -2.23
N GLU A 425 -13.83 22.92 -3.19
CA GLU A 425 -13.65 23.32 -4.60
C GLU A 425 -14.84 24.13 -5.11
N ARG A 426 -16.07 23.71 -4.82
CA ARG A 426 -17.29 24.46 -5.19
C ARG A 426 -17.38 25.85 -4.54
N TRP A 427 -16.83 26.01 -3.34
CA TRP A 427 -16.75 27.31 -2.66
C TRP A 427 -15.61 28.22 -3.17
N ASN A 428 -14.85 27.81 -4.20
CA ASN A 428 -13.60 28.46 -4.61
C ASN A 428 -12.59 28.58 -3.45
N ARG A 429 -12.62 27.59 -2.56
CA ARG A 429 -11.68 27.42 -1.45
C ARG A 429 -11.03 26.04 -1.54
N GLY A 430 -10.72 25.62 -2.78
CA GLY A 430 -9.97 24.41 -3.05
C GLY A 430 -8.68 24.35 -2.23
N VAL A 431 -8.10 23.16 -2.17
CA VAL A 431 -6.82 22.99 -1.49
C VAL A 431 -5.68 23.54 -2.35
N PRO A 432 -4.54 23.96 -1.75
CA PRO A 432 -3.37 24.34 -2.52
C PRO A 432 -2.88 23.21 -3.43
N ALA A 433 -2.20 23.57 -4.51
CA ALA A 433 -1.76 22.60 -5.51
C ALA A 433 -0.57 21.74 -5.01
N PRO A 434 -0.41 20.49 -5.49
CA PRO A 434 0.67 19.62 -5.06
C PRO A 434 2.09 20.13 -5.36
N ASP A 435 2.26 20.98 -6.38
CA ASP A 435 3.54 21.62 -6.72
C ASP A 435 3.95 22.73 -5.73
N GLU A 436 3.00 23.22 -4.93
CA GLU A 436 3.24 24.09 -3.77
C GLU A 436 3.60 23.29 -2.49
N GLY A 437 3.76 21.97 -2.62
CA GLY A 437 4.13 21.08 -1.51
C GLY A 437 2.97 20.69 -0.60
N TYR A 438 1.72 20.99 -0.98
CA TYR A 438 0.53 20.63 -0.22
C TYR A 438 0.01 19.23 -0.59
N CYS A 439 -0.29 18.41 0.41
CA CYS A 439 -0.86 17.07 0.23
C CYS A 439 -1.75 16.67 1.40
N VAL A 440 -2.98 16.23 1.13
CA VAL A 440 -3.80 15.49 2.08
C VAL A 440 -3.35 14.03 2.04
N ASN A 441 -2.47 13.64 2.97
CA ASN A 441 -1.85 12.31 2.94
C ASN A 441 -2.62 11.30 3.79
N LEU A 442 -3.16 10.25 3.16
CA LEU A 442 -3.97 9.21 3.79
C LEU A 442 -3.19 7.89 3.91
N ILE A 443 -2.63 7.61 5.08
CA ILE A 443 -1.87 6.39 5.37
C ILE A 443 -2.79 5.36 6.01
N ILE A 444 -3.04 4.23 5.33
CA ILE A 444 -4.04 3.24 5.73
C ILE A 444 -3.40 1.86 5.96
N ASP A 445 -3.35 1.38 7.21
CA ASP A 445 -2.96 -0.02 7.49
C ASP A 445 -4.07 -0.99 7.07
N GLU A 446 -3.66 -2.17 6.62
CA GLU A 446 -4.53 -3.24 6.15
C GLU A 446 -5.58 -2.77 5.11
N ALA A 447 -5.14 -1.97 4.14
CA ALA A 447 -6.01 -1.29 3.19
C ALA A 447 -6.77 -2.21 2.20
N ALA A 448 -6.46 -3.51 2.16
CA ALA A 448 -7.03 -4.43 1.16
C ALA A 448 -8.57 -4.44 1.11
N PRO A 449 -9.31 -4.49 2.22
CA PRO A 449 -10.77 -4.40 2.21
C PRO A 449 -11.29 -2.99 1.90
N ILE A 450 -10.49 -1.94 2.13
CA ILE A 450 -10.88 -0.55 1.87
C ILE A 450 -10.84 -0.26 0.37
N MET A 451 -9.82 -0.77 -0.32
CA MET A 451 -9.68 -0.68 -1.78
C MET A 451 -10.82 -1.39 -2.55
N GLN A 452 -11.64 -2.20 -1.88
CA GLN A 452 -12.81 -2.84 -2.51
C GLN A 452 -14.06 -1.96 -2.50
N ALA A 453 -14.09 -0.87 -1.72
CA ALA A 453 -15.19 0.08 -1.73
C ALA A 453 -15.23 0.82 -3.07
N SER A 454 -16.40 0.88 -3.71
CA SER A 454 -16.62 1.62 -4.97
C SER A 454 -16.16 3.06 -4.87
N LEU A 455 -16.54 3.75 -3.78
CA LEU A 455 -16.05 5.09 -3.44
C LEU A 455 -14.53 5.23 -3.60
N VAL A 456 -13.76 4.30 -3.03
CA VAL A 456 -12.29 4.40 -3.03
C VAL A 456 -11.72 4.01 -4.39
N ARG A 457 -12.23 2.92 -4.97
CA ARG A 457 -11.73 2.31 -6.21
C ARG A 457 -12.06 3.14 -7.45
N ASP A 458 -13.30 3.60 -7.55
CA ASP A 458 -13.90 4.14 -8.77
C ASP A 458 -13.97 5.67 -8.75
N GLU A 459 -13.92 6.32 -7.57
CA GLU A 459 -13.93 7.78 -7.46
C GLU A 459 -12.64 8.35 -6.86
N MET A 460 -12.31 8.00 -5.60
CA MET A 460 -11.22 8.67 -4.90
C MET A 460 -9.87 8.40 -5.54
N ILE A 461 -9.48 7.15 -5.80
CA ILE A 461 -8.17 6.85 -6.41
C ILE A 461 -8.01 7.51 -7.80
N PRO A 462 -8.99 7.46 -8.71
CA PRO A 462 -8.89 8.13 -10.00
C PRO A 462 -8.79 9.66 -9.90
N ASP A 463 -9.58 10.29 -9.02
CA ASP A 463 -9.79 11.75 -9.02
C ASP A 463 -9.05 12.48 -7.89
N ALA A 464 -8.41 11.76 -6.96
CA ALA A 464 -7.74 12.33 -5.78
C ALA A 464 -6.70 13.40 -6.10
N ARG A 465 -6.03 13.29 -7.26
CA ARG A 465 -5.04 14.28 -7.69
C ARG A 465 -5.63 15.69 -7.84
N GLU A 466 -6.89 15.82 -8.27
CA GLU A 466 -7.58 17.11 -8.39
C GLU A 466 -7.66 17.82 -7.03
N PHE A 467 -7.69 17.05 -5.94
CA PHE A 467 -7.84 17.53 -4.57
C PHE A 467 -6.57 17.38 -3.73
N ALA A 468 -5.40 17.28 -4.38
CA ALA A 468 -4.10 17.08 -3.74
C ALA A 468 -4.10 15.96 -2.69
N LEU A 469 -4.89 14.90 -2.92
CA LEU A 469 -5.08 13.80 -1.99
C LEU A 469 -4.19 12.63 -2.42
N ALA A 470 -3.50 12.04 -1.45
CA ALA A 470 -2.62 10.90 -1.66
C ALA A 470 -3.04 9.74 -0.76
N PHE A 471 -2.99 8.54 -1.31
CA PHE A 471 -3.15 7.31 -0.54
C PHE A 471 -1.81 6.62 -0.37
N GLU A 472 -1.48 6.26 0.86
CA GLU A 472 -0.51 5.22 1.17
C GLU A 472 -1.24 3.97 1.67
N LEU A 473 -1.38 2.99 0.79
CA LEU A 473 -2.16 1.77 0.99
C LEU A 473 -1.24 0.65 1.43
N ILE A 474 -1.42 0.19 2.66
CA ILE A 474 -0.53 -0.82 3.24
C ILE A 474 -1.28 -2.15 3.31
N VAL A 475 -0.79 -3.14 2.57
CA VAL A 475 -1.46 -4.43 2.41
C VAL A 475 -0.59 -5.58 2.90
N HIS A 476 -1.25 -6.64 3.35
CA HIS A 476 -0.58 -7.92 3.55
C HIS A 476 -0.33 -8.58 2.20
N PHE A 477 0.89 -9.07 1.97
CA PHE A 477 1.23 -9.78 0.74
C PHE A 477 0.24 -10.95 0.52
N PRO A 478 -0.31 -11.12 -0.70
CA PRO A 478 -1.33 -12.14 -0.94
C PRO A 478 -0.80 -13.53 -0.56
N ASN A 479 -1.62 -14.29 0.19
CA ASN A 479 -1.40 -15.72 0.34
C ASN A 479 -1.54 -16.36 -1.05
N ARG A 480 -0.57 -17.20 -1.42
CA ARG A 480 -0.52 -17.93 -2.70
C ARG A 480 -1.81 -18.66 -3.03
#